data_AF-C0PCF0-F1
#
_entry.id   AF-C0PCF0-F1
#
_cell.length_a   1.000
_cell.length_b   1.000
_cell.length_c   1.000
_cell.angle_alpha   90.00
_cell.angle_beta   90.00
_cell.angle_gamma   90.00
#
_symmetry.space_group_name_H-M   'P 1'
#
loop_
_entity.id
_entity.type
_entity.pdbx_description
1 polymer ?
#
loop_
_entity_poly.entity_id
_entity_poly.type
_entity_poly.pdbx_seq_one_letter_code
_entity_poly.pdbx_strand_id
1 'polypeptide(L)'
;MDLIICCLAFIPTGWGLLLIVQVLRPKIEYYAVWEPIQVIAHAYDYGMGSLLFFPIAVLAWMPVISAIQTRVLFNRAFSRQLQIQPFIAGKTKRR
;
A
#
# COMPACT_ATOMS: atom_id res chain seq x y z
N MET A 1 8.57 -3.38 16.27
CA MET A 1 8.26 -2.10 15.61
C MET A 1 9.52 -1.45 15.05
N ASP A 2 10.62 -1.47 15.81
CA ASP A 2 11.91 -0.88 15.44
C ASP A 2 12.51 -1.47 14.15
N LEU A 3 12.38 -2.78 13.92
CA LEU A 3 12.84 -3.42 12.69
C LEU A 3 12.15 -2.86 11.44
N ILE A 4 10.84 -2.63 11.52
CA ILE A 4 10.04 -2.09 10.41
C ILE A 4 10.45 -0.64 10.15
N ILE A 5 10.64 0.15 11.21
CA ILE A 5 11.07 1.55 11.13
C ILE A 5 12.48 1.64 10.54
N CYS A 6 13.38 0.74 10.92
CA CYS A 6 14.74 0.67 10.36
C CYS A 6 14.72 0.31 8.87
N CYS A 7 13.91 -0.68 8.47
CA CYS A 7 13.70 -1.01 7.05
C CYS A 7 13.10 0.16 6.28
N LEU A 8 12.14 0.89 6.86
CA LEU A 8 11.51 2.04 6.25
C LEU A 8 12.47 3.23 6.12
N ALA A 9 13.39 3.40 7.07
CA ALA A 9 14.45 4.41 7.02
C ALA A 9 15.53 4.09 5.97
N PHE A 10 15.66 2.81 5.58
CA PHE A 10 16.59 2.36 4.54
C PHE A 10 16.14 2.78 3.13
N ILE A 11 14.83 2.94 2.92
CA ILE A 11 14.21 3.35 1.65
C ILE A 11 14.74 4.71 1.16
N PRO A 12 14.64 5.82 1.94
CA PRO A 12 15.13 7.12 1.50
C PRO A 12 16.67 7.21 1.49
N THR A 13 17.37 6.44 2.32
CA THR A 13 18.84 6.44 2.36
C THR A 13 19.45 5.77 1.13
N GLY A 14 18.93 4.61 0.71
CA GLY A 14 19.40 3.97 -0.51
C GLY A 14 19.05 4.74 -1.78
N TRP A 15 17.86 5.36 -1.86
CA TRP A 15 17.52 6.27 -2.96
C TRP A 15 18.42 7.51 -3.02
N GLY A 16 18.72 8.10 -1.85
CA GLY A 16 19.68 9.20 -1.76
C GLY A 16 21.07 8.80 -2.26
N LEU A 17 21.53 7.60 -1.93
CA LEU A 17 22.80 7.06 -2.42
C LEU A 17 22.82 6.91 -3.94
N LEU A 18 21.74 6.38 -4.53
CA LEU A 18 21.59 6.23 -5.98
C LEU A 18 21.58 7.58 -6.71
N LEU A 19 20.92 8.59 -6.15
CA LEU A 19 20.92 9.95 -6.69
C LEU A 19 22.32 10.58 -6.66
N ILE A 20 23.07 10.39 -5.57
CA ILE A 20 24.48 10.84 -5.47
C ILE A 20 25.34 10.17 -6.55
N VAL A 21 25.16 8.86 -6.74
CA VAL A 21 25.84 8.08 -7.78
C VAL A 21 25.49 8.58 -9.19
N GLN A 22 24.21 8.89 -9.46
CA GLN A 22 23.78 9.45 -10.74
C GLN A 22 24.44 10.81 -11.04
N VAL A 23 24.60 11.67 -10.03
CA VAL A 23 25.33 12.95 -10.17
C VAL A 23 26.82 12.72 -10.45
N LEU A 24 27.40 11.65 -9.90
CA LEU A 24 28.80 11.27 -10.10
C LEU A 24 29.06 10.47 -11.39
N ARG A 25 28.01 10.06 -12.12
CA ARG A 25 28.10 9.30 -13.38
C ARG A 25 29.20 9.78 -14.34
N PRO A 26 29.30 11.09 -14.70
CA PRO A 26 30.34 11.54 -15.64
C PRO A 26 31.77 11.37 -15.12
N LYS A 27 31.98 11.34 -13.80
CA LYS A 27 33.30 11.04 -13.22
C LYS A 27 33.58 9.55 -13.15
N ILE A 28 32.57 8.73 -12.94
CA ILE A 28 32.69 7.28 -12.76
C ILE A 28 32.85 6.55 -14.09
N GLU A 29 32.25 7.07 -15.16
CA GLU A 29 32.38 6.54 -16.52
C GLU A 29 33.83 6.58 -17.02
N TYR A 30 34.62 7.54 -16.53
CA TYR A 30 36.06 7.61 -16.78
C TYR A 30 36.86 6.45 -16.15
N TYR A 31 36.40 5.90 -15.03
CA TYR A 31 37.09 4.84 -14.29
C TYR A 31 36.61 3.43 -14.63
N ALA A 32 35.69 3.25 -15.59
CA ALA A 32 35.08 1.96 -15.97
C ALA A 32 34.40 1.18 -14.81
N VAL A 33 34.12 1.83 -13.67
CA VAL A 33 33.47 1.21 -12.49
C VAL A 33 31.94 1.28 -12.57
N TRP A 34 31.39 1.70 -13.70
CA TRP A 34 29.96 1.93 -13.87
C TRP A 34 29.12 0.65 -13.85
N GLU A 35 29.63 -0.45 -14.42
CA GLU A 35 28.97 -1.76 -14.47
C GLU A 35 28.59 -2.31 -13.08
N PRO A 36 29.51 -2.48 -12.10
CA PRO A 36 29.15 -3.00 -10.78
C PRO A 36 28.19 -2.07 -10.01
N ILE A 37 28.29 -0.76 -10.23
CA ILE A 37 27.40 0.22 -9.60
C ILE A 37 25.97 0.07 -10.13
N GLN A 38 25.82 -0.14 -11.43
CA GLN A 38 24.52 -0.34 -12.06
C GLN A 38 23.87 -1.66 -11.59
N VAL A 39 24.66 -2.71 -11.39
CA VAL A 39 24.17 -3.99 -10.81
C VAL A 39 23.69 -3.79 -9.37
N ILE A 40 24.43 -3.07 -8.54
CA ILE A 40 24.03 -2.76 -7.16
C ILE A 40 22.76 -1.91 -7.13
N ALA A 41 22.65 -0.94 -8.03
CA ALA A 41 21.46 -0.10 -8.16
C ALA A 41 20.20 -0.91 -8.50
N HIS A 42 20.30 -1.78 -9.51
CA HIS A 42 19.19 -2.67 -9.87
C HIS A 42 18.83 -3.64 -8.74
N ALA A 43 19.83 -4.26 -8.09
CA ALA A 43 19.57 -5.16 -6.96
C ALA A 43 18.85 -4.44 -5.82
N TYR A 44 19.19 -3.18 -5.56
CA TYR A 44 18.52 -2.34 -4.58
C TYR A 44 17.07 -2.03 -4.98
N ASP A 45 16.81 -1.60 -6.22
CA ASP A 45 15.45 -1.32 -6.69
C ASP A 45 14.54 -2.56 -6.64
N TYR A 46 15.05 -3.73 -7.04
CA TYR A 46 14.32 -4.99 -6.91
C TYR A 46 14.02 -5.37 -5.46
N GLY A 47 15.02 -5.24 -4.57
CA GLY A 47 14.85 -5.52 -3.15
C GLY A 47 13.85 -4.59 -2.48
N MET A 48 13.94 -3.29 -2.78
CA MET A 48 13.06 -2.27 -2.22
C MET A 48 11.62 -2.42 -2.74
N GLY A 49 11.46 -2.70 -4.03
CA GLY A 49 10.17 -3.01 -4.62
C GLY A 49 9.52 -4.21 -3.94
N SER A 50 10.25 -5.33 -3.80
CA SER A 50 9.74 -6.51 -3.10
C SER A 50 9.35 -6.22 -1.66
N LEU A 51 10.15 -5.45 -0.91
CA LEU A 51 9.87 -5.09 0.48
C LEU A 51 8.59 -4.25 0.62
N LEU A 52 8.34 -3.35 -0.33
CA LEU A 52 7.18 -2.46 -0.32
C LEU A 52 5.92 -3.19 -0.81
N PHE A 53 6.05 -4.05 -1.82
CA PHE A 53 4.94 -4.86 -2.33
C PHE A 53 4.55 -6.01 -1.40
N PHE A 54 5.45 -6.54 -0.59
CA PHE A 54 5.15 -7.64 0.33
C PHE A 54 3.99 -7.32 1.32
N PRO A 55 4.02 -6.23 2.11
CA PRO A 55 2.90 -5.89 2.99
C PRO A 55 1.65 -5.51 2.19
N ILE A 56 1.80 -4.88 1.02
CA ILE A 56 0.66 -4.53 0.14
C ILE A 56 -0.03 -5.79 -0.37
N ALA A 57 0.72 -6.81 -0.78
CA ALA A 57 0.20 -8.09 -1.24
C ALA A 57 -0.47 -8.86 -0.11
N VAL A 58 0.10 -8.86 1.09
CA VAL A 58 -0.53 -9.45 2.30
C VAL A 58 -1.82 -8.72 2.67
N LEU A 59 -1.83 -7.39 2.61
CA LEU A 59 -3.01 -6.56 2.84
C LEU A 59 -4.08 -6.76 1.76
N ALA A 60 -3.68 -6.91 0.49
CA ALA A 60 -4.56 -7.17 -0.64
C ALA A 60 -5.15 -8.59 -0.61
N TRP A 61 -4.39 -9.56 -0.08
CA TRP A 61 -4.87 -10.90 0.19
C TRP A 61 -5.87 -10.92 1.35
N MET A 62 -5.71 -10.01 2.32
CA MET A 62 -6.65 -9.88 3.43
C MET A 62 -7.96 -9.19 3.01
N PRO A 63 -9.12 -9.72 3.42
CA PRO A 63 -10.44 -9.22 3.06
C PRO A 63 -10.84 -7.98 3.88
N VAL A 64 -9.94 -7.03 4.16
CA VAL A 64 -10.28 -5.82 4.95
C VAL A 64 -11.33 -4.99 4.20
N ILE A 65 -11.19 -4.85 2.88
CA ILE A 65 -12.18 -4.18 2.04
C ILE A 65 -13.49 -5.00 2.00
N SER A 66 -13.43 -6.33 1.89
CA SER A 66 -14.67 -7.11 1.83
C SER A 66 -15.42 -7.13 3.16
N ALA A 67 -14.73 -7.17 4.30
CA ALA A 67 -15.34 -7.10 5.62
C ALA A 67 -15.99 -5.73 5.88
N ILE A 68 -15.33 -4.64 5.48
CA ILE A 68 -15.91 -3.29 5.56
C ILE A 68 -17.05 -3.15 4.55
N GLN A 69 -16.93 -3.70 3.34
CA GLN A 69 -17.98 -3.70 2.33
C GLN A 69 -19.21 -4.48 2.82
N THR A 70 -19.04 -5.61 3.50
CA THR A 70 -20.16 -6.34 4.13
C THR A 70 -20.78 -5.52 5.26
N ARG A 71 -19.99 -4.85 6.11
CA ARG A 71 -20.52 -3.99 7.19
C ARG A 71 -21.25 -2.75 6.66
N VAL A 72 -20.72 -2.06 5.65
CA VAL A 72 -21.33 -0.87 5.04
C VAL A 72 -22.57 -1.23 4.22
N LEU A 73 -22.51 -2.32 3.43
CA LEU A 73 -23.65 -2.82 2.66
C LEU A 73 -24.76 -3.32 3.59
N PHE A 74 -24.40 -3.97 4.69
CA PHE A 74 -25.35 -4.39 5.72
C PHE A 74 -25.98 -3.18 6.42
N ASN A 75 -25.21 -2.14 6.77
CA ASN A 75 -25.75 -0.94 7.39
C ASN A 75 -26.72 -0.21 6.44
N ARG A 76 -26.40 -0.14 5.14
CA ARG A 76 -27.31 0.36 4.09
C ARG A 76 -28.58 -0.49 3.96
N ALA A 77 -28.46 -1.82 3.97
CA ALA A 77 -29.61 -2.73 3.88
C ALA A 77 -30.51 -2.61 5.11
N PHE A 78 -29.93 -2.57 6.32
CA PHE A 78 -30.67 -2.40 7.57
C PHE A 78 -31.37 -1.03 7.64
N SER A 79 -30.70 0.08 7.31
CA SER A 79 -31.34 1.39 7.27
C SER A 79 -32.51 1.44 6.29
N ARG A 80 -32.38 0.81 5.11
CA ARG A 80 -33.47 0.72 4.13
C ARG A 80 -34.62 -0.15 4.64
N GLN A 81 -34.33 -1.24 5.34
CA GLN A 81 -35.34 -2.11 5.94
C GLN A 81 -36.06 -1.42 7.11
N LEU A 82 -35.35 -0.65 7.94
CA LEU A 82 -35.93 0.22 8.98
C LEU A 82 -36.76 1.37 8.39
N GLN A 83 -36.38 1.93 7.24
CA GLN A 83 -37.15 2.99 6.57
C GLN A 83 -38.46 2.47 5.96
N ILE A 84 -38.56 1.18 5.65
CA ILE A 84 -39.77 0.52 5.12
C ILE A 84 -40.75 0.14 6.25
N GLN A 85 -40.27 -0.09 7.48
CA GLN A 85 -41.13 -0.47 8.62
C GLN A 85 -42.18 0.59 9.00
N PRO A 86 -41.91 1.91 9.01
CA PRO A 86 -42.90 2.95 9.29
C PRO A 86 -44.07 2.94 8.30
N PHE A 87 -43.83 2.58 7.03
CA PHE A 87 -44.88 2.53 6.02
C PHE A 87 -45.86 1.37 6.23
N ILE A 88 -45.41 0.26 6.83
CA ILE A 88 -46.24 -0.91 7.14
C ILE A 88 -46.94 -0.74 8.51
N ALA A 89 -46.25 -0.17 9.50
CA ALA A 89 -46.83 0.13 10.81
C ALA A 89 -47.93 1.21 10.74
N GLY A 90 -47.79 2.22 9.87
CA GLY A 90 -48.78 3.27 9.66
C GLY A 90 -50.09 2.80 9.00
N LYS A 91 -50.09 1.68 8.26
CA LYS A 91 -51.31 1.12 7.64
C LYS A 91 -52.14 0.21 8.56
N THR A 92 -51.58 -0.26 9.67
CA THR A 92 -52.28 -1.15 10.62
C THR A 92 -53.02 -0.38 11.73
N LYS A 93 -52.80 0.92 11.87
CA LYS A 93 -53.51 1.78 12.85
C LYS A 93 -54.71 2.52 12.26
N ARG A 94 -55.30 2.00 11.18
CA ARG A 94 -56.58 2.47 10.65
C ARG A 94 -57.59 1.32 10.61
N ARG A 95 -57.93 0.82 11.80
CA ARG A 95 -59.18 0.10 12.08
C ARG A 95 -59.62 0.46 13.49
#